data_AF-A0AAU8Q4Y9-F1
#
_entry.id   AF-A0AAU8Q4Y9-F1
#
_cell.length_a   1.000
_cell.length_b   1.000
_cell.length_c   1.000
_cell.angle_alpha   90.00
_cell.angle_beta   90.00
_cell.angle_gamma   90.00
#
_symmetry.space_group_name_H-M   'P 1'
#
loop_
_entity.id
_entity.type
_entity.pdbx_description
1 polymer ?
#
loop_
_entity_poly.entity_id
_entity_poly.type
_entity_poly.pdbx_seq_one_letter_code
_entity_poly.pdbx_strand_id
1 'polypeptide(L)'
;MVDSVYDEGVYASIAVDRYDNPHIAYYDWSNGDLKYAYKGANGWIVETVESEGWVGWSTALALDASGRPHVSYHKCDDGTLRYAYRDADGTWHTEKIDGDQNNYTGDYTSIAVDSAGNPYIAYFVTVISNNEHLNYLKYARKTASGWQIQTVDVTEYVGCPSIALDSSGRPHISYYDGANYRLKYACLTPAQ
;
A
#
# COMPACT_ATOMS: atom_id res chain seq x y z
N MET A 1 15.85 19.09 -0.67
CA MET A 1 15.54 18.12 0.40
C MET A 1 14.04 18.17 0.63
N VAL A 2 13.41 17.01 0.89
CA VAL A 2 11.95 16.91 1.12
C VAL A 2 11.64 17.07 2.62
N ASP A 3 12.44 16.43 3.47
CA ASP A 3 12.33 16.48 4.93
C ASP A 3 13.69 16.82 5.59
N SER A 4 13.77 16.80 6.92
CA SER A 4 14.97 17.17 7.67
C SER A 4 16.15 16.19 7.46
N VAL A 5 17.38 16.66 7.70
CA VAL A 5 18.62 15.84 7.59
C VAL A 5 18.70 14.69 8.60
N TYR A 6 17.78 14.64 9.57
CA TYR A 6 17.74 13.59 10.59
C TYR A 6 16.65 12.54 10.30
N ASP A 7 15.84 12.71 9.26
CA ASP A 7 14.78 11.78 8.89
C ASP A 7 15.25 10.90 7.72
N GLU A 8 15.53 9.63 8.03
CA GLU A 8 15.95 8.65 7.05
C GLU A 8 14.72 8.11 6.30
N GLY A 9 14.31 8.81 5.25
CA GLY A 9 13.20 8.42 4.39
C GLY A 9 13.49 7.18 3.53
N VAL A 10 12.80 6.08 3.80
CA VAL A 10 12.92 4.81 3.05
C VAL A 10 11.55 4.28 2.60
N TYR A 11 11.56 3.24 1.74
CA TYR A 11 10.34 2.65 1.16
C TYR A 11 9.40 3.66 0.49
N ALA A 12 9.97 4.68 -0.16
CA ALA A 12 9.20 5.79 -0.70
C ALA A 12 8.37 5.38 -1.93
N SER A 13 7.16 5.94 -2.02
CA SER A 13 6.27 5.85 -3.17
C SER A 13 5.90 7.25 -3.64
N ILE A 14 5.85 7.46 -4.96
CA ILE A 14 5.57 8.76 -5.57
C ILE A 14 4.36 8.67 -6.49
N ALA A 15 3.52 9.70 -6.43
CA ALA A 15 2.46 9.97 -7.40
C ALA A 15 2.51 11.44 -7.80
N VAL A 16 1.95 11.77 -8.96
CA VAL A 16 1.88 13.15 -9.47
C VAL A 16 0.41 13.51 -9.65
N ASP A 17 0.01 14.67 -9.13
CA ASP A 17 -1.37 15.14 -9.27
C ASP A 17 -1.63 15.73 -10.67
N ARG A 18 -2.88 16.12 -10.93
CA ARG A 18 -3.30 16.73 -12.21
C ARG A 18 -2.70 18.12 -12.48
N TYR A 19 -1.99 18.69 -11.52
CA TYR A 19 -1.32 19.98 -11.60
C TYR A 19 0.21 19.83 -11.65
N ASP A 20 0.69 18.61 -11.94
CA ASP A 20 2.11 18.25 -12.01
C ASP A 20 2.86 18.39 -10.67
N ASN A 21 2.15 18.45 -9.54
CA ASN A 21 2.79 18.45 -8.22
C ASN A 21 3.11 17.01 -7.81
N PRO A 22 4.36 16.71 -7.38
CA PRO A 22 4.70 15.42 -6.81
C PRO A 22 4.20 15.28 -5.38
N HIS A 23 3.76 14.06 -5.07
CA HIS A 23 3.32 13.59 -3.77
C HIS A 23 4.14 12.34 -3.42
N ILE A 24 4.66 12.28 -2.21
CA ILE A 24 5.56 11.22 -1.74
C ILE A 24 5.04 10.70 -0.41
N ALA A 25 4.85 9.39 -0.29
CA ALA A 25 4.69 8.72 0.99
C ALA A 25 5.94 7.92 1.30
N TYR A 26 6.43 7.97 2.53
CA TYR A 26 7.69 7.31 2.92
C TYR A 26 7.68 6.94 4.40
N TYR A 27 8.47 5.91 4.71
CA TYR A 27 8.79 5.55 6.08
C TYR A 27 9.92 6.44 6.58
N ASP A 28 9.68 7.17 7.66
CA ASP A 28 10.70 7.89 8.41
C ASP A 28 11.30 6.93 9.44
N TRP A 29 12.44 6.34 9.06
CA TRP A 29 13.11 5.33 9.88
C TRP A 29 13.54 5.85 11.24
N SER A 30 13.94 7.12 11.33
CA SER A 30 14.46 7.73 12.56
C SER A 30 13.39 7.84 13.65
N ASN A 31 12.17 8.18 13.25
CA ASN A 31 11.05 8.37 14.17
C ASN A 31 10.11 7.16 14.22
N GLY A 32 10.19 6.25 13.24
CA GLY A 32 9.27 5.14 13.13
C GLY A 32 7.94 5.49 12.46
N ASP A 33 7.82 6.66 11.83
CA ASP A 33 6.55 7.20 11.37
C ASP A 33 6.30 6.96 9.87
N LEU A 34 5.03 6.85 9.49
CA LEU A 34 4.61 7.00 8.10
C LEU A 34 4.40 8.50 7.82
N LYS A 35 5.15 9.03 6.86
CA LYS A 35 5.08 10.44 6.44
C LYS A 35 4.51 10.56 5.05
N TYR A 36 3.92 11.73 4.80
CA TYR A 36 3.46 12.14 3.49
C TYR A 36 3.93 13.57 3.21
N ALA A 37 4.54 13.77 2.04
CA ALA A 37 5.00 15.06 1.57
C ALA A 37 4.41 15.39 0.20
N TYR A 38 4.04 16.65 -0.01
CA TYR A 38 3.58 17.13 -1.31
C TYR A 38 4.13 18.51 -1.62
N LYS A 39 4.27 18.79 -2.92
CA LYS A 39 4.81 20.08 -3.38
C LYS A 39 3.75 21.17 -3.31
N GLY A 40 3.96 22.14 -2.41
CA GLY A 40 3.20 23.38 -2.35
C GLY A 40 3.94 24.56 -3.01
N ALA A 41 3.29 25.73 -3.02
CA ALA A 41 3.82 26.94 -3.65
C ALA A 41 5.18 27.40 -3.06
N ASN A 42 5.40 27.18 -1.76
CA ASN A 42 6.58 27.66 -1.03
C ASN A 42 7.57 26.54 -0.65
N GLY A 43 7.43 25.34 -1.23
CA GLY A 43 8.29 24.21 -0.89
C GLY A 43 7.51 22.93 -0.65
N TRP A 44 8.14 22.00 0.06
CA TRP A 44 7.49 20.76 0.49
C TRP A 44 6.66 21.02 1.74
N ILE A 45 5.46 20.46 1.77
CA ILE A 45 4.64 20.36 2.97
C ILE A 45 4.69 18.91 3.41
N VAL A 46 5.04 18.66 4.66
CA VAL A 46 5.21 17.33 5.24
C VAL A 46 4.18 17.13 6.35
N GLU A 47 3.53 15.98 6.35
CA GLU A 47 2.52 15.56 7.31
C GLU A 47 2.88 14.18 7.87
N THR A 48 2.66 13.96 9.17
CA THR A 48 2.67 12.61 9.75
C THR A 48 1.30 11.97 9.51
N VAL A 49 1.29 10.81 8.84
CA VAL A 49 0.09 10.05 8.47
C VAL A 49 -0.35 9.16 9.62
N GLU A 50 0.59 8.38 10.15
CA GLU A 50 0.43 7.55 11.33
C GLU A 50 1.77 7.56 12.08
N SER A 51 1.69 7.63 13.40
CA SER A 51 2.82 7.57 14.32
C SER A 51 2.62 6.43 15.32
N GLU A 52 3.64 6.20 16.14
CA GLU A 52 3.65 5.21 17.21
C GLU A 52 3.68 3.75 16.71
N GLY A 53 4.90 3.22 16.68
CA GLY A 53 5.23 1.88 16.20
C GLY A 53 5.94 1.92 14.86
N TRP A 54 6.61 0.85 14.44
CA TRP A 54 7.33 0.81 13.17
C TRP A 54 6.31 0.75 12.01
N VAL A 55 5.81 1.92 11.59
CA VAL A 55 4.70 2.09 10.63
C VAL A 55 5.18 2.66 9.30
N GLY A 56 4.81 2.03 8.18
CA GLY A 56 5.11 2.57 6.85
C GLY A 56 6.11 1.75 6.04
N TRP A 57 6.49 0.55 6.50
CA TRP A 57 7.32 -0.34 5.72
C TRP A 57 6.63 -0.71 4.42
N SER A 58 7.39 -0.78 3.32
CA SER A 58 6.87 -1.10 1.99
C SER A 58 5.63 -0.24 1.64
N THR A 59 5.77 1.07 1.58
CA THR A 59 4.65 1.98 1.31
C THR A 59 4.30 2.06 -0.19
N ALA A 60 3.01 2.14 -0.51
CA ALA A 60 2.51 2.47 -1.85
C ALA A 60 1.49 3.61 -1.79
N LEU A 61 1.59 4.56 -2.71
CA LEU A 61 0.76 5.76 -2.82
C LEU A 61 0.01 5.78 -4.15
N ALA A 62 -1.27 6.13 -4.09
CA ALA A 62 -2.07 6.55 -5.25
C ALA A 62 -2.88 7.81 -4.91
N LEU A 63 -3.23 8.58 -5.94
CA LEU A 63 -4.09 9.75 -5.80
C LEU A 63 -5.46 9.45 -6.43
N ASP A 64 -6.55 9.87 -5.77
CA ASP A 64 -7.87 9.83 -6.39
C ASP A 64 -8.07 10.97 -7.41
N ALA A 65 -9.23 11.00 -8.07
CA ALA A 65 -9.57 12.04 -9.05
C ALA A 65 -9.64 13.47 -8.46
N SER A 66 -9.73 13.59 -7.13
CA SER A 66 -9.68 14.87 -6.41
C SER A 66 -8.25 15.25 -5.97
N GLY A 67 -7.26 14.40 -6.23
CA GLY A 67 -5.88 14.57 -5.78
C GLY A 67 -5.66 14.17 -4.33
N ARG A 68 -6.59 13.45 -3.69
CA ARG A 68 -6.43 13.01 -2.31
C ARG A 68 -5.56 11.75 -2.26
N PRO A 69 -4.61 11.67 -1.33
CA PRO A 69 -3.72 10.52 -1.19
C PRO A 69 -4.41 9.32 -0.54
N HIS A 70 -4.10 8.15 -1.09
CA HIS A 70 -4.44 6.83 -0.61
C HIS A 70 -3.14 6.04 -0.46
N VAL A 71 -2.88 5.54 0.74
CA VAL A 71 -1.61 4.91 1.09
C VAL A 71 -1.87 3.52 1.65
N SER A 72 -1.19 2.51 1.12
CA SER A 72 -1.14 1.18 1.71
C SER A 72 0.26 0.90 2.23
N TYR A 73 0.39 0.27 3.39
CA TYR A 73 1.69 0.07 4.04
C TYR A 73 1.65 -1.10 5.02
N HIS A 74 2.84 -1.64 5.31
CA HIS A 74 3.04 -2.62 6.36
C HIS A 74 3.34 -1.91 7.70
N LYS A 75 2.67 -2.37 8.76
CA LYS A 75 2.99 -2.03 10.15
C LYS A 75 3.69 -3.22 10.79
N CYS A 76 4.99 -3.10 11.01
CA CYS A 76 5.81 -4.21 11.50
C CYS A 76 5.41 -4.65 12.90
N ASP A 77 5.04 -3.71 13.77
CA ASP A 77 4.73 -3.97 15.18
C ASP A 77 3.64 -5.01 15.41
N ASP A 78 2.67 -5.05 14.51
CA ASP A 78 1.53 -5.96 14.62
C ASP A 78 1.36 -6.88 13.41
N GLY A 79 2.32 -6.88 12.48
CA GLY A 79 2.34 -7.77 11.33
C GLY A 79 1.26 -7.47 10.27
N THR A 80 0.65 -6.29 10.32
CA THR A 80 -0.56 -5.99 9.53
C THR A 80 -0.30 -5.18 8.26
N LEU A 81 -1.15 -5.43 7.26
CA LEU A 81 -1.36 -4.49 6.16
C LEU A 81 -2.38 -3.44 6.59
N ARG A 82 -2.03 -2.17 6.42
CA ARG A 82 -2.88 -1.03 6.74
C ARG A 82 -3.10 -0.13 5.53
N TYR A 83 -4.16 0.65 5.62
CA TYR A 83 -4.53 1.65 4.65
C TYR A 83 -4.78 2.99 5.35
N ALA A 84 -4.25 4.06 4.77
CA ALA A 84 -4.48 5.42 5.18
C ALA A 84 -5.03 6.25 4.02
N TYR A 85 -5.93 7.18 4.31
CA TYR A 85 -6.37 8.18 3.35
C TYR A 85 -6.60 9.53 4.01
N ARG A 86 -6.45 10.59 3.21
CA ARG A 86 -6.69 11.96 3.66
C ARG A 86 -8.04 12.43 3.14
N ASP A 87 -8.93 12.81 4.05
CA ASP A 87 -10.26 13.28 3.68
C ASP A 87 -10.24 14.71 3.09
N ALA A 88 -11.44 15.23 2.76
CA ALA A 88 -11.59 16.56 2.18
C ALA A 88 -11.23 17.70 3.16
N ASP A 89 -11.32 17.45 4.47
CA ASP A 89 -10.96 18.41 5.52
C ASP A 89 -9.46 18.37 5.83
N GLY A 90 -8.74 17.41 5.26
CA GLY A 90 -7.30 17.23 5.43
C GLY A 90 -6.92 16.35 6.61
N THR A 91 -7.86 15.59 7.16
CA THR A 91 -7.63 14.65 8.26
C THR A 91 -7.21 13.30 7.72
N TRP A 92 -6.20 12.69 8.33
CA TRP A 92 -5.78 11.33 8.04
C TRP A 92 -6.63 10.31 8.80
N HIS A 93 -7.05 9.28 8.09
CA HIS A 93 -7.78 8.14 8.63
C HIS A 93 -7.00 6.86 8.33
N THR A 94 -6.87 5.96 9.30
CA THR A 94 -6.17 4.68 9.12
C THR A 94 -7.08 3.48 9.42
N GLU A 95 -6.87 2.39 8.70
CA GLU A 95 -7.61 1.15 8.83
C GLU A 95 -6.69 -0.07 8.73
N LYS A 96 -6.91 -1.07 9.58
CA LYS A 96 -6.34 -2.41 9.41
C LYS A 96 -7.09 -3.16 8.30
N ILE A 97 -6.36 -3.73 7.33
CA ILE A 97 -6.93 -4.50 6.23
C ILE A 97 -6.86 -6.01 6.52
N ASP A 98 -5.64 -6.52 6.74
CA ASP A 98 -5.35 -7.96 6.87
C ASP A 98 -4.15 -8.16 7.81
N GLY A 99 -3.92 -9.41 8.22
CA GLY A 99 -2.77 -9.82 9.02
C GLY A 99 -3.00 -9.80 10.53
N ASP A 100 -2.00 -10.29 11.25
CA ASP A 100 -1.90 -10.28 12.71
C ASP A 100 -0.43 -10.45 13.12
N GLN A 101 -0.15 -10.44 14.42
CA GLN A 101 1.21 -10.47 14.99
C GLN A 101 2.05 -11.70 14.59
N ASN A 102 1.45 -12.75 14.02
CA ASN A 102 2.16 -13.95 13.61
C ASN A 102 2.51 -13.97 12.11
N ASN A 103 2.08 -12.95 11.35
CA ASN A 103 2.22 -12.89 9.90
C ASN A 103 3.01 -11.65 9.47
N TYR A 104 3.71 -11.75 8.35
CA TYR A 104 4.26 -10.57 7.66
C TYR A 104 3.33 -10.21 6.51
N THR A 105 2.36 -9.34 6.79
CA THR A 105 1.31 -8.97 5.83
C THR A 105 1.57 -7.58 5.27
N GLY A 106 1.72 -7.47 3.95
CA GLY A 106 1.95 -6.20 3.26
C GLY A 106 3.41 -5.84 3.05
N ASP A 107 4.35 -6.75 3.34
CA ASP A 107 5.76 -6.56 3.00
C ASP A 107 5.93 -6.70 1.48
N TYR A 108 5.78 -5.58 0.76
CA TYR A 108 5.37 -5.42 -0.65
C TYR A 108 3.86 -5.29 -0.85
N THR A 109 3.42 -4.05 -1.06
CA THR A 109 2.05 -3.69 -1.42
C THR A 109 2.06 -2.77 -2.65
N SER A 110 0.96 -2.79 -3.40
CA SER A 110 0.70 -1.88 -4.50
C SER A 110 -0.76 -1.47 -4.44
N ILE A 111 -1.04 -0.19 -4.66
CA ILE A 111 -2.38 0.38 -4.57
C ILE A 111 -2.77 1.06 -5.89
N ALA A 112 -4.01 0.85 -6.30
CA ALA A 112 -4.69 1.63 -7.31
C ALA A 112 -6.03 2.12 -6.75
N VAL A 113 -6.56 3.23 -7.29
CA VAL A 113 -7.81 3.82 -6.83
C VAL A 113 -8.72 4.00 -8.04
N ASP A 114 -9.98 3.60 -7.90
CA ASP A 114 -10.95 3.79 -8.98
C ASP A 114 -11.47 5.24 -9.06
N SER A 115 -12.26 5.55 -10.08
CA SER A 115 -12.82 6.89 -10.28
C SER A 115 -13.75 7.37 -9.15
N ALA A 116 -14.24 6.45 -8.31
CA ALA A 116 -15.07 6.75 -7.16
C ALA A 116 -14.25 6.92 -5.86
N GLY A 117 -12.92 6.76 -5.92
CA GLY A 117 -12.04 6.86 -4.76
C GLY A 117 -11.92 5.56 -3.96
N ASN A 118 -12.39 4.42 -4.49
CA ASN A 118 -12.24 3.15 -3.77
C ASN A 118 -10.84 2.56 -4.00
N PRO A 119 -10.12 2.17 -2.94
CA PRO A 119 -8.81 1.56 -3.06
C PRO A 119 -8.88 0.06 -3.42
N TYR A 120 -7.91 -0.35 -4.24
CA TYR A 120 -7.62 -1.70 -4.71
C TYR A 120 -6.16 -1.99 -4.40
N ILE A 121 -5.89 -2.99 -3.56
CA ILE A 121 -4.56 -3.24 -3.01
C ILE A 121 -4.14 -4.67 -3.31
N ALA A 122 -3.04 -4.86 -4.01
CA ALA A 122 -2.38 -6.15 -4.16
C ALA A 122 -1.20 -6.22 -3.20
N TYR A 123 -1.05 -7.33 -2.49
CA TYR A 123 -0.07 -7.41 -1.41
C TYR A 123 0.43 -8.84 -1.18
N PHE A 124 1.66 -8.91 -0.69
CA PHE A 124 2.34 -10.12 -0.26
C PHE A 124 2.01 -10.46 1.19
N VAL A 125 1.85 -11.75 1.50
CA VAL A 125 1.69 -12.23 2.88
C VAL A 125 2.57 -13.46 3.10
N THR A 126 3.41 -13.42 4.13
CA THR A 126 4.04 -14.61 4.70
C THR A 126 3.26 -15.07 5.91
N VAL A 127 2.78 -16.31 5.87
CA VAL A 127 2.22 -16.99 7.04
C VAL A 127 3.26 -17.97 7.57
N ILE A 128 3.56 -17.86 8.87
CA ILE A 128 4.51 -18.74 9.55
C ILE A 128 3.71 -19.73 10.40
N SER A 129 3.76 -21.01 10.04
CA SER A 129 3.12 -22.09 10.81
C SER A 129 4.03 -23.30 10.90
N ASN A 130 4.26 -23.83 12.12
CA ASN A 130 5.05 -25.05 12.34
C ASN A 130 6.44 -25.04 11.65
N ASN A 131 7.14 -23.90 11.67
CA ASN A 131 8.42 -23.67 10.97
C ASN A 131 8.37 -23.73 9.43
N GLU A 132 7.17 -23.70 8.84
CA GLU A 132 6.98 -23.56 7.40
C GLU A 132 6.50 -22.14 7.07
N HIS A 133 7.00 -21.61 5.95
CA HIS A 133 6.65 -20.29 5.43
C HIS A 133 5.82 -20.50 4.18
N LEU A 134 4.54 -20.10 4.22
CA LEU A 134 3.69 -20.07 3.03
C LEU A 134 3.50 -18.63 2.59
N ASN A 135 3.75 -18.40 1.31
CA ASN A 135 3.69 -17.10 0.71
C ASN A 135 2.44 -16.99 -0.16
N TYR A 136 1.68 -15.92 0.07
CA TYR A 136 0.44 -15.65 -0.63
C TYR A 136 0.53 -14.32 -1.35
N LEU A 137 0.09 -14.32 -2.61
CA LEU A 137 -0.35 -13.10 -3.26
C LEU A 137 -1.84 -12.93 -2.95
N LYS A 138 -2.17 -11.83 -2.29
CA LYS A 138 -3.55 -11.46 -2.01
C LYS A 138 -3.90 -10.14 -2.68
N TYR A 139 -5.20 -9.91 -2.76
CA TYR A 139 -5.77 -8.66 -3.20
C TYR A 139 -6.95 -8.28 -2.29
N ALA A 140 -7.07 -6.99 -1.98
CA ALA A 140 -8.15 -6.41 -1.21
C ALA A 140 -8.80 -5.23 -1.95
N ARG A 141 -10.13 -5.10 -1.84
CA ARG A 141 -10.86 -3.89 -2.23
C ARG A 141 -11.74 -3.38 -1.10
N LYS A 142 -11.86 -2.06 -0.99
CA LYS A 142 -12.85 -1.45 -0.09
C LYS A 142 -14.22 -1.47 -0.74
N THR A 143 -15.22 -1.89 0.02
CA THR A 143 -16.64 -1.86 -0.36
C THR A 143 -17.46 -1.20 0.75
N ALA A 144 -18.75 -0.97 0.50
CA ALA A 144 -19.67 -0.43 1.51
C ALA A 144 -19.77 -1.32 2.77
N SER A 145 -19.55 -2.64 2.65
CA SER A 145 -19.55 -3.59 3.76
C SER A 145 -18.17 -3.79 4.39
N GLY A 146 -17.16 -3.01 4.02
CA GLY A 146 -15.78 -3.14 4.48
C GLY A 146 -14.84 -3.74 3.44
N TRP A 147 -13.68 -4.23 3.90
CA TRP A 147 -12.67 -4.84 3.04
C TRP A 147 -13.10 -6.23 2.56
N GLN A 148 -12.96 -6.47 1.27
CA GLN A 148 -13.13 -7.78 0.65
C GLN A 148 -11.75 -8.28 0.20
N ILE A 149 -11.32 -9.43 0.72
CA ILE A 149 -9.98 -9.99 0.52
C ILE A 149 -10.08 -11.30 -0.25
N GLN A 150 -9.19 -11.49 -1.21
CA GLN A 150 -9.08 -12.70 -2.02
C GLN A 150 -7.61 -13.13 -2.15
N THR A 151 -7.36 -14.43 -2.04
CA THR A 151 -6.07 -15.03 -2.47
C THR A 151 -6.04 -15.14 -3.99
N VAL A 152 -5.03 -14.56 -4.60
CA VAL A 152 -4.79 -14.58 -6.06
C VAL A 152 -3.91 -15.77 -6.43
N ASP A 153 -2.87 -16.03 -5.65
CA ASP A 153 -1.93 -17.13 -5.88
C ASP A 153 -1.24 -17.55 -4.56
N VAL A 154 -0.73 -18.79 -4.52
CA VAL A 154 0.02 -19.35 -3.39
C VAL A 154 1.09 -20.31 -3.90
N THR A 155 2.35 -20.08 -3.53
CA THR A 155 3.48 -20.97 -3.83
C THR A 155 4.52 -20.89 -2.69
N GLU A 156 5.64 -21.61 -2.84
CA GLU A 156 6.78 -21.48 -1.92
C GLU A 156 7.32 -20.04 -1.87
N TYR A 157 7.27 -19.29 -2.99
CA TYR A 157 7.56 -17.86 -3.02
C TYR A 157 6.79 -17.16 -4.13
N VAL A 158 5.86 -16.28 -3.75
CA VAL A 158 5.09 -15.43 -4.68
C VAL A 158 4.97 -14.05 -4.09
N GLY A 159 5.24 -12.97 -4.82
CA GLY A 159 5.26 -11.62 -4.24
C GLY A 159 5.60 -10.49 -5.21
N CYS A 160 6.04 -9.37 -4.65
CA CYS A 160 6.37 -8.12 -5.36
C CYS A 160 5.27 -7.67 -6.35
N PRO A 161 3.99 -7.55 -5.91
CA PRO A 161 2.91 -7.25 -6.82
C PRO A 161 2.93 -5.80 -7.31
N SER A 162 2.42 -5.60 -8.52
CA SER A 162 2.01 -4.30 -9.02
C SER A 162 0.58 -4.41 -9.56
N ILE A 163 -0.28 -3.47 -9.15
CA ILE A 163 -1.70 -3.42 -9.54
C ILE A 163 -2.00 -2.19 -10.40
N ALA A 164 -2.84 -2.37 -11.42
CA ALA A 164 -3.48 -1.29 -12.17
C ALA A 164 -4.95 -1.63 -12.40
N LEU A 165 -5.78 -0.61 -12.61
CA LEU A 165 -7.18 -0.78 -12.99
C LEU A 165 -7.35 -0.47 -14.47
N ASP A 166 -8.15 -1.28 -15.17
CA ASP A 166 -8.62 -0.91 -16.52
C ASP A 166 -9.77 0.10 -16.47
N SER A 167 -10.23 0.55 -17.64
CA SER A 167 -11.33 1.52 -17.75
C SER A 167 -12.68 1.01 -17.21
N SER A 168 -12.81 -0.28 -16.95
CA SER A 168 -13.98 -0.91 -16.33
C SER A 168 -13.81 -1.13 -14.82
N GLY A 169 -12.70 -0.67 -14.23
CA GLY A 169 -12.36 -0.86 -12.83
C GLY A 169 -11.91 -2.29 -12.50
N ARG A 170 -11.57 -3.11 -13.51
CA ARG A 170 -11.07 -4.47 -13.24
C ARG A 170 -9.61 -4.40 -12.82
N PRO A 171 -9.19 -5.17 -11.80
CA PRO A 171 -7.80 -5.22 -11.38
C PRO A 171 -6.92 -6.09 -12.28
N HIS A 172 -5.78 -5.54 -12.67
CA HIS A 172 -4.69 -6.19 -13.39
C HIS A 172 -3.48 -6.26 -12.46
N ILE A 173 -3.02 -7.45 -12.12
CA ILE A 173 -1.93 -7.65 -11.17
C ILE A 173 -0.80 -8.40 -11.86
N SER A 174 0.40 -7.82 -11.86
CA SER A 174 1.64 -8.51 -12.20
C SER A 174 2.40 -8.86 -10.92
N TYR A 175 3.10 -9.99 -10.90
CA TYR A 175 3.77 -10.47 -9.70
C TYR A 175 4.85 -11.49 -10.01
N TYR A 176 5.80 -11.64 -9.10
CA TYR A 176 6.90 -12.59 -9.21
C TYR A 176 6.53 -13.92 -8.55
N ASP A 177 6.64 -15.01 -9.31
CA ASP A 177 6.61 -16.39 -8.83
C ASP A 177 8.06 -16.87 -8.72
N GLY A 178 8.61 -16.82 -7.51
CA GLY A 178 9.98 -17.22 -7.23
C GLY A 178 10.16 -18.72 -7.07
N ALA A 179 9.11 -19.50 -6.88
CA ALA A 179 9.20 -20.95 -6.97
C ALA A 179 9.60 -21.39 -8.39
N ASN A 180 9.16 -20.63 -9.40
CA ASN A 180 9.45 -20.91 -10.81
C ASN A 180 10.37 -19.89 -11.50
N TYR A 181 10.81 -18.85 -10.79
CA TYR A 181 11.59 -17.73 -11.31
C TYR A 181 10.93 -17.01 -12.50
N ARG A 182 9.63 -16.70 -12.41
CA ARG A 182 8.82 -16.15 -13.51
C ARG A 182 8.03 -14.92 -13.10
N LEU A 183 7.84 -14.02 -14.06
CA LEU A 183 6.78 -13.01 -14.00
C LEU A 183 5.44 -13.67 -14.35
N LYS A 184 4.43 -13.49 -13.50
CA LYS A 184 3.05 -13.90 -13.72
C LYS A 184 2.13 -12.70 -13.73
N TYR A 185 0.92 -12.95 -14.24
CA TYR A 185 -0.13 -11.96 -14.40
C TYR A 185 -1.49 -12.57 -14.01
N ALA A 186 -2.34 -11.77 -13.36
CA ALA A 186 -3.72 -12.09 -13.05
C ALA A 186 -4.64 -10.92 -13.42
N CYS A 187 -5.81 -11.23 -13.98
CA CYS A 187 -6.91 -10.30 -14.17
C CYS A 187 -8.06 -10.74 -13.27
N LEU A 188 -8.46 -9.90 -12.32
CA LEU A 188 -9.55 -10.24 -11.41
C LEU A 188 -10.87 -9.73 -11.99
N THR A 189 -11.87 -10.60 -12.07
CA THR A 189 -13.25 -10.16 -12.27
C THR A 189 -13.83 -9.76 -10.91
N PRO A 190 -14.65 -8.71 -10.81
CA PRO A 190 -15.39 -8.44 -9.60
C PRO A 190 -16.10 -9.72 -9.14
N ALA A 191 -15.81 -10.20 -7.93
CA ALA A 191 -16.61 -11.27 -7.33
C ALA A 191 -18.07 -10.79 -7.29
N GLN A 192 -18.98 -11.66 -7.74
CA GLN A 192 -20.44 -11.47 -7.68
C GLN A 192 -20.90 -11.28 -6.24
#